data_AF-A0A851HFX0-F1
#
_entry.id   AF-A0A851HFX0-F1
#
_cell.length_a   1.000
_cell.length_b   1.000
_cell.length_c   1.000
_cell.angle_alpha   90.00
_cell.angle_beta   90.00
_cell.angle_gamma   90.00
#
_symmetry.space_group_name_H-M   'P 1'
#
loop_
_entity.id
_entity.type
_entity.pdbx_description
1 polymer ?
#
loop_
_entity_poly.entity_id
_entity_poly.type
_entity_poly.pdbx_seq_one_letter_code
_entity_poly.pdbx_strand_id
1 'polypeptide(L)'
;MVEVVRSAIFERWLRKLKDRHAVARILVRVERLVAGNPGDVKPFGGGVSELRIRYGPGYRVYFLQEDDQLILLLAGGDKSTQSADITTAHSVADTWKQAQGGSR
;
A
#
# COMPACT_ATOMS: atom_id res chain seq x y z
N MET A 1 -4.94 12.72 -13.24
CA MET A 1 -3.66 11.97 -13.23
C MET A 1 -3.47 11.55 -11.81
N VAL A 2 -3.41 10.25 -11.50
CA VAL A 2 -3.37 9.81 -10.10
C VAL A 2 -1.98 10.08 -9.51
N GLU A 3 -1.92 10.83 -8.43
CA GLU A 3 -0.71 11.09 -7.65
C GLU A 3 -0.44 9.90 -6.72
N VAL A 4 0.81 9.44 -6.65
CA VAL A 4 1.21 8.36 -5.74
C VAL A 4 1.96 8.95 -4.55
N VAL A 5 1.39 8.82 -3.37
CA VAL A 5 2.01 9.24 -2.11
C VAL A 5 2.46 8.01 -1.34
N ARG A 6 3.65 8.06 -0.73
CA ARG A 6 4.24 6.94 0.00
C ARG A 6 4.40 7.31 1.46
N SER A 7 3.85 6.50 2.35
CA SER A 7 4.10 6.68 3.78
C SER A 7 5.56 6.41 4.11
N ALA A 8 6.05 6.98 5.20
CA ALA A 8 7.38 6.68 5.73
C ALA A 8 7.55 5.19 6.09
N ILE A 9 6.47 4.48 6.42
CA ILE A 9 6.50 3.05 6.74
C ILE A 9 6.74 2.24 5.47
N PHE A 10 5.98 2.53 4.41
CA PHE A 10 6.15 1.88 3.10
C PHE A 10 7.56 2.13 2.55
N GLU A 11 8.04 3.37 2.58
CA GLU A 11 9.40 3.68 2.10
C GLU A 11 10.47 2.93 2.88
N ARG A 12 10.38 2.91 4.22
CA ARG A 12 11.34 2.21 5.06
C ARG A 12 11.34 0.72 4.80
N TRP A 13 10.16 0.12 4.60
CA TRP A 13 10.03 -1.28 4.24
C TRP A 13 10.69 -1.57 2.87
N LEU A 14 10.38 -0.74 1.87
CA LEU A 14 10.91 -0.92 0.51
C LEU A 14 12.45 -0.79 0.47
N ARG A 15 13.02 0.15 1.23
CA ARG A 15 14.47 0.33 1.36
C ARG A 15 15.16 -0.86 2.03
N LYS A 16 14.49 -1.54 2.96
CA LYS A 16 15.01 -2.73 3.66
C LYS A 16 14.88 -4.01 2.83
N LEU A 17 14.05 -4.02 1.80
CA LEU A 17 13.83 -5.19 0.96
C LEU A 17 15.08 -5.46 0.09
N LYS A 18 15.77 -6.57 0.36
CA LYS A 18 16.99 -6.95 -0.35
C LYS A 18 16.73 -7.45 -1.78
N ASP A 19 15.57 -8.07 -2.02
CA ASP A 19 15.19 -8.58 -3.33
C ASP A 19 14.81 -7.44 -4.28
N ARG A 20 15.70 -7.13 -5.23
CA ARG A 20 15.50 -6.06 -6.21
C ARG A 20 14.44 -6.40 -7.26
N HIS A 21 14.25 -7.68 -7.58
CA HIS A 21 13.19 -8.11 -8.48
C HIS A 21 11.82 -7.97 -7.80
N ALA A 22 11.72 -8.25 -6.50
CA ALA A 22 10.51 -7.97 -5.73
C ALA A 22 10.18 -6.47 -5.77
N VAL A 23 11.15 -5.59 -5.50
CA VAL A 23 10.97 -4.12 -5.55
C VAL A 23 10.44 -3.70 -6.92
N ALA A 24 11.09 -4.12 -8.02
CA ALA A 24 10.65 -3.76 -9.37
C ALA A 24 9.22 -4.22 -9.66
N ARG A 25 8.87 -5.47 -9.29
CA ARG A 25 7.52 -6.01 -9.49
C ARG A 25 6.47 -5.25 -8.68
N ILE A 26 6.81 -4.83 -7.46
CA ILE A 26 5.92 -4.02 -6.61
C ILE A 26 5.66 -2.66 -7.27
N LEU A 27 6.70 -1.97 -7.73
CA LEU A 27 6.56 -0.66 -8.36
C LEU A 27 5.74 -0.74 -9.65
N VAL A 28 6.01 -1.71 -10.53
CA VAL A 28 5.22 -1.95 -11.75
C VAL A 28 3.76 -2.24 -11.39
N ARG A 29 3.49 -2.92 -10.28
CA ARG A 29 2.12 -3.20 -9.84
C ARG A 29 1.39 -1.98 -9.31
N VAL A 30 2.10 -1.08 -8.63
CA VAL A 30 1.55 0.22 -8.24
C VAL A 30 1.25 1.08 -9.47
N GLU A 31 2.14 1.13 -10.46
CA GLU A 31 1.92 1.88 -11.71
C GLU A 31 0.69 1.36 -12.47
N ARG A 32 0.51 0.04 -12.53
CA ARG A 32 -0.70 -0.55 -13.13
C ARG A 32 -1.96 -0.19 -12.37
N LEU A 33 -1.90 -0.17 -11.03
CA LEU A 33 -3.02 0.26 -10.20
C LEU A 33 -3.42 1.71 -10.51
N VAL A 34 -2.43 2.62 -10.60
CA VAL A 34 -2.62 4.03 -11.02
C VAL A 34 -3.23 4.14 -12.42
N ALA A 35 -2.80 3.29 -13.35
CA ALA A 35 -3.32 3.25 -14.72
C ALA A 35 -4.72 2.61 -14.84
N GLY A 36 -5.42 2.34 -13.72
CA GLY A 36 -6.75 1.74 -13.74
C GLY A 36 -6.75 0.23 -13.98
N ASN A 37 -5.60 -0.45 -13.84
CA ASN A 37 -5.47 -1.90 -13.95
C ASN A 37 -5.04 -2.52 -12.60
N PRO A 38 -5.96 -2.58 -11.61
CA PRO A 38 -5.65 -3.03 -10.26
C PRO A 38 -5.22 -4.50 -10.20
N GLY A 39 -5.79 -5.35 -11.05
CA GLY A 39 -5.64 -6.80 -10.99
C GLY A 39 -6.15 -7.37 -9.66
N ASP A 40 -5.27 -7.91 -8.83
CA ASP A 40 -5.66 -8.64 -7.62
C ASP A 40 -5.67 -7.74 -6.38
N VAL A 41 -6.83 -7.12 -6.12
CA VAL A 41 -7.05 -6.21 -4.98
C VAL A 41 -8.15 -6.75 -4.07
N LYS A 42 -7.97 -6.61 -2.76
CA LYS A 42 -8.97 -6.95 -1.74
C LYS A 42 -9.25 -5.75 -0.81
N PRO A 43 -10.50 -5.27 -0.71
CA PRO A 43 -10.86 -4.21 0.24
C PRO A 43 -10.94 -4.77 1.67
N PHE A 44 -10.60 -3.93 2.66
CA PHE A 44 -10.62 -4.26 4.08
C PHE A 44 -11.43 -3.26 4.94
N GLY A 45 -12.26 -2.43 4.30
CA GLY A 45 -13.05 -1.38 4.98
C GLY A 45 -12.23 -0.11 5.24
N GLY A 46 -12.88 0.96 5.71
CA GLY A 46 -12.20 2.22 6.04
C GLY A 46 -11.48 2.92 4.88
N GLY A 47 -11.72 2.51 3.63
CA GLY A 47 -10.99 2.96 2.44
C GLY A 47 -9.66 2.22 2.20
N VAL A 48 -9.26 1.33 3.11
CA VAL A 48 -8.03 0.54 2.99
C VAL A 48 -8.26 -0.66 2.08
N SER A 49 -7.32 -0.87 1.16
CA SER A 49 -7.28 -2.01 0.24
C SER A 49 -5.90 -2.65 0.21
N GLU A 50 -5.85 -3.94 -0.10
CA GLU A 50 -4.63 -4.74 -0.24
C GLU A 50 -4.45 -5.15 -1.70
N LEU A 51 -3.32 -4.76 -2.29
CA LEU A 51 -2.86 -5.24 -3.59
C LEU A 51 -1.98 -6.48 -3.38
N ARG A 52 -2.42 -7.62 -3.91
CA ARG A 52 -1.75 -8.92 -3.75
C ARG A 52 -0.81 -9.21 -4.90
N ILE A 53 0.45 -9.51 -4.57
CA ILE A 53 1.50 -9.75 -5.55
C ILE A 53 2.05 -11.16 -5.35
N ARG A 54 1.67 -12.06 -6.26
CA ARG A 54 2.13 -13.45 -6.29
C ARG A 54 3.58 -13.54 -6.78
N TYR A 55 4.52 -13.18 -5.91
CA TYR A 55 5.96 -13.31 -6.12
C TYR A 55 6.68 -13.51 -4.79
N GLY A 56 7.69 -14.39 -4.77
CA GLY A 56 8.43 -14.74 -3.57
C GLY A 56 7.49 -15.22 -2.45
N PRO A 57 7.55 -14.63 -1.25
CA PRO A 57 6.72 -15.04 -0.10
C PRO A 57 5.24 -14.59 -0.21
N GLY A 58 4.88 -13.86 -1.26
CA GLY A 58 3.52 -13.35 -1.46
C GLY A 58 3.35 -11.94 -0.88
N TYR A 59 4.00 -10.97 -1.51
CA TYR A 59 3.96 -9.56 -1.08
C TYR A 59 2.56 -8.95 -1.18
N ARG A 60 2.29 -8.02 -0.27
CA ARG A 60 1.03 -7.28 -0.16
C ARG A 60 1.33 -5.82 0.02
N VAL A 61 0.71 -4.96 -0.78
CA VAL A 61 0.79 -3.51 -0.60
C VAL A 61 -0.55 -3.04 -0.09
N TYR A 62 -0.56 -2.40 1.07
CA TYR A 62 -1.74 -1.80 1.66
C TYR A 62 -1.80 -0.33 1.25
N PHE A 63 -2.94 0.09 0.74
CA PHE A 63 -3.12 1.43 0.21
C PHE A 63 -4.50 1.99 0.55
N LEU A 64 -4.58 3.31 0.52
CA LEU A 64 -5.80 4.10 0.59
C LEU A 64 -5.93 4.85 -0.75
N GLN A 65 -7.13 4.88 -1.31
CA GLN A 65 -7.45 5.72 -2.47
C GLN A 65 -8.37 6.84 -1.99
N GLU A 66 -7.94 8.08 -2.15
CA GLU A 66 -8.72 9.29 -1.89
C GLU A 66 -8.66 10.17 -3.12
N ASP A 67 -9.80 10.41 -3.76
CA ASP A 67 -9.90 11.17 -5.01
C ASP A 67 -8.84 10.72 -6.05
N ASP A 68 -8.01 11.66 -6.52
CA ASP A 68 -6.91 11.44 -7.45
C ASP A 68 -5.59 11.03 -6.76
N GLN A 69 -5.61 10.63 -5.48
CA GLN A 69 -4.43 10.22 -4.73
C GLN A 69 -4.47 8.74 -4.35
N LEU A 70 -3.38 8.04 -4.67
CA LEU A 70 -3.09 6.69 -4.22
C LEU A 70 -2.03 6.75 -3.12
N ILE A 71 -2.44 6.52 -1.87
CA ILE A 71 -1.57 6.57 -0.71
C ILE A 71 -1.12 5.15 -0.34
N LEU A 72 0.18 4.85 -0.49
CA LEU A 72 0.79 3.59 -0.08
C LEU A 72 1.10 3.62 1.42
N LEU A 73 0.37 2.83 2.20
CA LEU A 73 0.38 2.86 3.67
C LEU A 73 1.51 2.00 4.24
N LEU A 74 1.61 0.75 3.80
CA LEU A 74 2.68 -0.17 4.15
C LEU A 74 2.73 -1.33 3.15
N ALA A 75 3.73 -2.18 3.28
CA ALA A 75 3.79 -3.44 2.57
C ALA A 75 4.21 -4.57 3.51
N GLY A 76 3.60 -5.74 3.31
CA GLY A 76 3.84 -6.96 4.04
C GLY A 76 4.48 -8.01 3.12
N GLY A 77 5.36 -8.82 3.69
CA GLY A 77 6.05 -9.89 2.97
C GLY A 77 5.56 -11.29 3.28
N ASP A 78 4.71 -11.48 4.28
CA ASP A 78 4.28 -12.82 4.73
C ASP A 78 2.77 -12.80 5.03
N LYS A 79 2.09 -13.90 4.72
CA LYS A 79 0.71 -14.12 5.12
C LYS A 79 0.56 -14.24 6.64
N SER A 80 1.58 -14.72 7.35
CA SER A 80 1.56 -14.88 8.82
C SER A 80 1.38 -13.53 9.54
N THR A 81 1.86 -12.43 8.97
CA THR A 81 1.75 -11.08 9.53
C THR A 81 0.52 -10.31 9.05
N GLN A 82 -0.27 -10.88 8.14
CA GLN A 82 -1.35 -10.16 7.43
C GLN A 82 -2.32 -9.45 8.38
N SER A 83 -2.75 -10.10 9.46
CA SER A 83 -3.70 -9.49 10.41
C SER A 83 -3.10 -8.27 11.10
N ALA A 84 -1.81 -8.34 11.49
CA ALA A 84 -1.11 -7.21 12.09
C ALA A 84 -0.86 -6.08 11.07
N ASP A 85 -0.56 -6.46 9.82
CA ASP A 85 -0.37 -5.51 8.72
C ASP A 85 -1.67 -4.75 8.41
N ILE A 86 -2.83 -5.42 8.42
CA ILE A 86 -4.14 -4.78 8.25
C ILE A 86 -4.43 -3.79 9.37
N THR A 87 -4.21 -4.17 10.63
CA THR A 87 -4.39 -3.26 11.78
C THR A 87 -3.49 -2.04 11.64
N THR A 88 -2.23 -2.25 11.28
CA THR A 88 -1.28 -1.16 11.04
C THR A 88 -1.72 -0.27 9.87
N ALA A 89 -2.24 -0.86 8.79
CA ALA A 89 -2.76 -0.12 7.65
C ALA A 89 -3.85 0.87 8.05
N HIS A 90 -4.83 0.42 8.85
CA HIS A 90 -5.90 1.26 9.36
C HIS A 90 -5.36 2.40 10.23
N SER A 91 -4.46 2.11 11.18
CA SER A 91 -3.87 3.17 12.02
C SER A 91 -3.10 4.23 11.21
N VAL A 92 -2.37 3.81 10.18
CA VAL A 92 -1.65 4.73 9.29
C VAL A 92 -2.63 5.55 8.45
N ALA A 93 -3.70 4.93 7.94
CA ALA A 93 -4.75 5.60 7.18
C ALA A 93 -5.49 6.65 8.03
N ASP A 94 -5.81 6.32 9.29
CA ASP A 94 -6.46 7.25 10.21
C ASP A 94 -5.56 8.45 10.53
N THR A 95 -4.27 8.19 10.76
CA THR A 95 -3.27 9.25 10.97
C THR A 95 -3.15 10.15 9.74
N TRP A 96 -3.15 9.56 8.54
CA TRP A 96 -3.11 10.29 7.28
C TRP A 96 -4.32 11.21 7.12
N LYS A 97 -5.53 10.69 7.34
CA LYS A 97 -6.78 11.45 7.25
C LYS A 97 -6.84 12.59 8.27
N GLN A 98 -6.37 12.37 9.49
CA GLN A 98 -6.31 13.42 10.51
C GLN A 98 -5.35 14.55 10.14
N ALA A 99 -4.19 14.21 9.54
CA ALA A 99 -3.24 15.21 9.08
C ALA A 99 -3.78 16.07 7.92
N GLN A 100 -4.60 15.49 7.03
CA GLN A 100 -5.26 16.23 5.93
C GLN A 100 -6.49 17.02 6.40
N GLY A 101 -7.17 16.57 7.47
CA GLY A 101 -8.38 17.19 8.01
C GLY A 101 -8.18 18.42 8.90
N GLY A 102 -6.94 18.83 9.16
CA GLY A 102 -6.60 19.99 10.00
C GLY A 102 -6.58 21.35 9.29
N SER A 103 -7.04 21.43 8.04
CA SER A 103 -7.12 22.67 7.23
C SER A 103 -8.53 22.89 6.67
N ARG A 104 -9.54 22.82 7.54
CA ARG A 104 -10.87 23.38 7.27
C ARG A 104 -11.27 24.33 8.38
#